data_AF-A0A1F1L0R1-F1
#
_entry.id   AF-A0A1F1L0R1-F1
#
_cell.length_a   1.000
_cell.length_b   1.000
_cell.length_c   1.000
_cell.angle_alpha   90.00
_cell.angle_beta   90.00
_cell.angle_gamma   90.00
#
_symmetry.space_group_name_H-M   'P 1'
#
loop_
_entity.id
_entity.type
_entity.pdbx_description
1 polymer ?
#
loop_
_entity_poly.entity_id
_entity_poly.type
_entity_poly.pdbx_seq_one_letter_code
_entity_poly.pdbx_strand_id
1 'polypeptide(L)'
;MKKNLLKMLVVAGMITSSISTTVFAATGNTNNVKENTIEQTQESYTLDSELKAYILSLKGINNEEKQKLIEAEKIVQPIYKQIDSLIDDANKAGKNIENQIDELNNKIYESQSENDEIMEKVYKYEQTKLIENMDENSYNIDMIEYIKSLPILTNSEKDKLIDTHKKLAPYYEQLDSLYVKLNKIQKPMIDEIDKLYDKVDEGYKDVAYIWNKVEY
;
A
#
# COMPACT_ATOMS: atom_id res chain seq x y z
N MET A 1 14.38 9.50 1.42
CA MET A 1 13.86 8.27 0.76
C MET A 1 12.77 8.53 -0.29
N LYS A 2 12.75 9.67 -1.02
CA LYS A 2 11.76 9.96 -2.10
C LYS A 2 12.30 9.73 -3.53
N LYS A 3 13.52 9.19 -3.68
CA LYS A 3 14.33 9.29 -4.92
C LYS A 3 14.45 8.00 -5.75
N ASN A 4 13.99 6.86 -5.21
CA ASN A 4 13.96 5.58 -5.94
C ASN A 4 12.63 5.29 -6.64
N LEU A 5 11.56 6.01 -6.28
CA LEU A 5 10.21 5.75 -6.78
C LEU A 5 10.05 6.10 -8.27
N LEU A 6 10.79 7.11 -8.78
CA LEU A 6 10.57 7.64 -10.14
C LEU A 6 11.33 6.88 -11.22
N LYS A 7 12.54 6.35 -10.93
CA LYS A 7 13.22 5.39 -11.82
C LYS A 7 12.52 4.03 -11.80
N MET A 8 12.00 3.61 -10.64
CA MET A 8 11.00 2.55 -10.60
C MET A 8 9.73 2.96 -11.35
N LEU A 9 9.28 4.21 -11.42
CA LEU A 9 8.07 4.56 -12.19
C LEU A 9 8.30 4.57 -13.71
N VAL A 10 9.53 4.79 -14.18
CA VAL A 10 9.87 4.73 -15.62
C VAL A 10 10.16 3.28 -16.06
N VAL A 11 10.80 2.48 -15.20
CA VAL A 11 11.01 1.04 -15.44
C VAL A 11 9.75 0.23 -15.11
N ALA A 12 9.00 0.57 -14.06
CA ALA A 12 7.69 -0.01 -13.72
C ALA A 12 6.55 0.60 -14.52
N GLY A 13 6.67 1.81 -15.06
CA GLY A 13 5.75 2.31 -16.10
C GLY A 13 5.85 1.50 -17.40
N MET A 14 6.90 0.69 -17.56
CA MET A 14 7.04 -0.33 -18.60
C MET A 14 6.86 -1.78 -18.05
N ILE A 15 6.71 -2.00 -16.74
CA ILE A 15 6.69 -3.34 -16.08
C ILE A 15 5.43 -3.58 -15.20
N THR A 16 4.53 -2.63 -14.93
CA THR A 16 3.29 -2.90 -14.16
C THR A 16 2.22 -3.68 -14.92
N SER A 17 2.55 -4.32 -16.05
CA SER A 17 1.81 -5.50 -16.50
C SER A 17 1.86 -6.65 -15.47
N SER A 18 2.66 -6.58 -14.40
CA SER A 18 2.75 -7.67 -13.43
C SER A 18 3.31 -7.32 -12.05
N ILE A 19 2.83 -6.29 -11.34
CA ILE A 19 2.87 -6.32 -9.86
C ILE A 19 1.71 -5.52 -9.27
N SER A 20 0.77 -6.25 -8.65
CA SER A 20 -0.15 -5.74 -7.63
C SER A 20 0.68 -5.00 -6.57
N THR A 21 0.73 -3.67 -6.66
CA THR A 21 1.21 -2.83 -5.57
C THR A 21 0.10 -2.79 -4.54
N THR A 22 0.03 -3.86 -3.73
CA THR A 22 -0.64 -3.95 -2.42
C THR A 22 -1.51 -2.74 -2.08
N VAL A 23 -2.62 -2.59 -2.81
CA VAL A 23 -3.87 -2.07 -2.28
C VAL A 23 -4.22 -3.11 -1.23
N PHE A 24 -4.33 -2.69 0.03
CA PHE A 24 -4.66 -3.53 1.17
C PHE A 24 -5.52 -4.72 0.74
N ALA A 25 -4.87 -5.88 0.54
CA ALA A 25 -5.53 -7.09 0.14
C ALA A 25 -6.26 -7.57 1.40
N ALA A 26 -7.46 -7.06 1.61
CA ALA A 26 -8.45 -7.69 2.44
C ALA A 26 -8.86 -9.00 1.75
N THR A 27 -7.97 -9.99 1.77
CA THR A 27 -8.34 -11.38 1.55
C THR A 27 -8.94 -11.88 2.85
N GLY A 28 -10.26 -11.87 2.90
CA GLY A 28 -11.04 -12.36 4.03
C GLY A 28 -12.54 -12.29 3.76
N ASN A 29 -13.01 -12.88 2.66
CA ASN A 29 -14.43 -13.16 2.52
C ASN A 29 -14.83 -14.23 3.55
N THR A 30 -15.58 -13.83 4.58
CA THR A 30 -16.52 -14.71 5.27
C THR A 30 -17.81 -13.95 5.58
N ASN A 31 -18.79 -14.12 4.70
CA ASN A 31 -20.21 -14.34 4.98
C ASN A 31 -20.92 -13.45 6.03
N ASN A 32 -21.86 -12.65 5.52
CA ASN A 32 -23.17 -12.34 6.09
C ASN A 32 -23.25 -12.24 7.63
N VAL A 33 -23.08 -11.02 8.17
CA VAL A 33 -23.67 -10.67 9.48
C VAL A 33 -24.47 -9.39 9.32
N LYS A 34 -25.74 -9.49 9.72
CA LYS A 34 -26.76 -8.44 9.63
C LYS A 34 -26.36 -7.19 10.41
N GLU A 35 -26.79 -6.05 9.89
CA GLU A 35 -26.85 -4.76 10.57
C GLU A 35 -27.37 -4.93 12.01
N ASN A 36 -26.61 -4.45 12.98
CA ASN A 36 -27.14 -4.12 14.28
C ASN A 36 -26.56 -2.77 14.70
N THR A 37 -27.44 -1.77 14.68
CA THR A 37 -27.30 -0.51 15.40
C THR A 37 -27.06 -0.82 16.87
N ILE A 38 -25.95 -0.37 17.46
CA ILE A 38 -25.73 -0.48 18.91
C ILE A 38 -25.42 0.91 19.45
N GLU A 39 -26.34 1.37 20.30
CA GLU A 39 -26.25 2.57 21.12
C GLU A 39 -25.04 2.50 22.05
N GLN A 40 -24.45 3.68 22.31
CA GLN A 40 -23.41 3.87 23.31
C GLN A 40 -23.91 3.48 24.70
N THR A 41 -23.40 2.37 25.22
CA THR A 41 -23.33 2.12 26.66
C THR A 41 -21.94 1.62 27.02
N GLN A 42 -21.44 2.13 28.13
CA GLN A 42 -20.11 1.91 28.68
C GLN A 42 -19.98 0.44 29.13
N GLU A 43 -19.72 -0.47 28.18
CA GLU A 43 -19.54 -1.89 28.47
C GLU A 43 -18.12 -2.16 28.97
N SER A 44 -18.04 -2.81 30.14
CA SER A 44 -16.83 -3.48 30.62
C SER A 44 -16.40 -4.54 29.60
N TYR A 45 -15.51 -4.18 28.67
CA TYR A 45 -15.03 -5.11 27.66
C TYR A 45 -14.34 -6.32 28.31
N THR A 46 -14.98 -7.48 28.23
CA THR A 46 -14.37 -8.76 28.58
C THR A 46 -13.35 -9.12 27.51
N LEU A 47 -12.10 -9.33 27.94
CA LEU A 47 -11.04 -9.86 27.08
C LEU A 47 -11.52 -11.13 26.37
N ASP A 48 -11.19 -11.25 25.08
CA ASP A 48 -11.47 -12.44 24.30
C ASP A 48 -11.00 -13.72 25.04
N SER A 49 -11.88 -14.71 25.13
CA SER A 49 -11.63 -15.90 25.95
C SER A 49 -10.48 -16.75 25.43
N GLU A 50 -10.24 -16.74 24.11
CA GLU A 50 -9.15 -17.48 23.48
C GLU A 50 -7.82 -16.77 23.74
N LEU A 51 -7.77 -15.45 23.57
CA LEU A 51 -6.59 -14.65 23.89
C LEU A 51 -6.21 -14.74 25.36
N LYS A 52 -7.19 -14.71 26.26
CA LYS A 52 -6.96 -14.92 27.70
C LYS A 52 -6.38 -16.31 27.98
N ALA A 53 -6.93 -17.35 27.35
CA ALA A 53 -6.44 -18.72 27.52
C ALA A 53 -5.02 -18.87 26.97
N TYR A 54 -4.72 -18.24 25.83
CA TYR A 54 -3.38 -18.18 25.26
C TYR A 54 -2.38 -17.57 26.24
N ILE A 55 -2.65 -16.39 26.81
CA ILE A 55 -1.75 -15.74 27.79
C ILE A 55 -1.52 -16.62 29.02
N LEU A 56 -2.58 -17.29 29.50
CA LEU A 56 -2.47 -18.21 30.63
C LEU A 56 -1.62 -19.45 30.29
N SER A 57 -1.59 -19.88 29.03
CA SER A 57 -0.80 -21.02 28.55
C SER A 57 0.70 -20.72 28.40
N LEU A 58 1.10 -19.45 28.33
CA LEU A 58 2.50 -19.05 28.08
C LEU A 58 3.46 -19.61 29.13
N LYS A 59 4.60 -20.10 28.66
CA LYS A 59 5.71 -20.59 29.50
C LYS A 59 6.80 -19.51 29.61
N GLY A 60 7.67 -19.64 30.61
CA GLY A 60 8.75 -18.67 30.86
C GLY A 60 8.35 -17.41 31.64
N ILE A 61 7.06 -17.22 31.92
CA ILE A 61 6.52 -16.06 32.66
C ILE A 61 5.65 -16.49 33.85
N ASN A 62 5.64 -15.69 34.92
CA ASN A 62 4.91 -16.00 36.15
C ASN A 62 3.44 -15.52 36.10
N ASN A 63 2.65 -15.88 37.12
CA ASN A 63 1.22 -15.54 37.16
C ASN A 63 0.96 -14.02 37.26
N GLU A 64 1.84 -13.25 37.90
CA GLU A 64 1.70 -11.80 37.99
C GLU A 64 1.94 -11.15 36.61
N GLU A 65 2.99 -11.59 35.90
CA GLU A 65 3.30 -11.15 34.54
C GLU A 65 2.16 -11.49 33.57
N LYS A 66 1.57 -12.69 33.68
CA LYS A 66 0.37 -13.07 32.92
C LYS A 66 -0.81 -12.15 33.18
N GLN A 67 -1.06 -11.77 34.44
CA GLN A 67 -2.13 -10.82 34.75
C GLN A 67 -1.86 -9.43 34.18
N LYS A 68 -0.62 -8.95 34.23
CA LYS A 68 -0.24 -7.67 33.60
C LYS A 68 -0.51 -7.67 32.10
N LEU A 69 -0.17 -8.76 31.40
CA LEU A 69 -0.51 -8.93 29.98
C LEU A 69 -2.03 -8.93 29.75
N ILE A 70 -2.79 -9.64 30.58
CA ILE A 70 -4.27 -9.67 30.49
C ILE A 70 -4.86 -8.27 30.67
N GLU A 71 -4.40 -7.49 31.65
CA GLU A 71 -4.89 -6.12 31.86
C GLU A 71 -4.49 -5.18 30.72
N ALA A 72 -3.28 -5.32 30.17
CA ALA A 72 -2.87 -4.56 28.99
C ALA A 72 -3.76 -4.87 27.78
N GLU A 73 -4.05 -6.15 27.52
CA GLU A 73 -4.92 -6.55 26.41
C GLU A 73 -6.36 -6.05 26.56
N LYS A 74 -6.90 -5.95 27.78
CA LYS A 74 -8.23 -5.35 27.98
C LYS A 74 -8.29 -3.89 27.51
N ILE A 75 -7.18 -3.17 27.60
CA ILE A 75 -7.06 -1.78 27.16
C ILE A 75 -6.84 -1.72 25.65
N VAL A 76 -5.95 -2.56 25.12
CA VAL A 76 -5.50 -2.51 23.72
C VAL A 76 -6.51 -3.12 22.75
N GLN A 77 -7.18 -4.22 23.10
CA GLN A 77 -8.11 -4.91 22.19
C GLN A 77 -9.25 -4.02 21.66
N PRO A 78 -9.93 -3.21 22.48
CA PRO A 78 -10.92 -2.26 21.97
C PRO A 78 -10.33 -1.20 21.03
N ILE A 79 -9.05 -0.85 21.18
CA ILE A 79 -8.36 0.11 20.32
C ILE A 79 -8.09 -0.52 18.95
N TYR A 80 -7.63 -1.77 18.89
CA TYR A 80 -7.49 -2.48 17.61
C TYR A 80 -8.81 -2.58 16.84
N LYS A 81 -9.92 -2.86 17.52
CA LYS A 81 -11.25 -2.86 16.88
C LYS A 81 -11.64 -1.50 16.29
N GLN A 82 -11.25 -0.40 16.96
CA GLN A 82 -11.47 0.96 16.42
C GLN A 82 -10.58 1.21 15.21
N ILE A 83 -9.32 0.77 15.24
CA ILE A 83 -8.41 0.86 14.09
C ILE A 83 -8.99 0.10 12.89
N ASP A 84 -9.44 -1.14 13.09
CA ASP A 84 -10.04 -1.95 12.02
C ASP A 84 -11.25 -1.25 11.39
N SER A 85 -12.14 -0.70 12.21
CA SER A 85 -13.31 0.06 11.74
C SER A 85 -12.89 1.31 10.93
N LEU A 86 -11.85 2.03 11.36
CA LEU A 86 -11.37 3.22 10.66
C LEU A 86 -10.69 2.86 9.32
N ILE A 87 -10.01 1.72 9.24
CA ILE A 87 -9.44 1.19 8.01
C ILE A 87 -10.58 0.88 7.02
N ASP A 88 -11.64 0.21 7.48
CA ASP A 88 -12.82 -0.10 6.67
C ASP A 88 -13.52 1.17 6.16
N ASP A 89 -13.70 2.17 7.02
CA ASP A 89 -14.28 3.45 6.65
C ASP A 89 -13.40 4.20 5.62
N ALA A 90 -12.07 4.17 5.78
CA ALA A 90 -11.14 4.79 4.84
C ALA A 90 -11.18 4.13 3.46
N ASN A 91 -11.25 2.79 3.43
CA ASN A 91 -11.41 2.03 2.20
C ASN A 91 -12.74 2.34 1.52
N LYS A 92 -13.84 2.34 2.28
CA LYS A 92 -15.18 2.66 1.77
C LYS A 92 -15.27 4.08 1.21
N ALA A 93 -14.68 5.05 1.88
CA ALA A 93 -14.64 6.44 1.44
C ALA A 93 -13.80 6.63 0.16
N GLY A 94 -12.71 5.87 0.03
CA GLY A 94 -11.81 5.90 -1.13
C GLY A 94 -12.34 5.14 -2.36
N LYS A 95 -13.27 4.20 -2.17
CA LYS A 95 -13.60 3.17 -3.15
C LYS A 95 -13.97 3.69 -4.54
N ASN A 96 -14.74 4.77 -4.62
CA ASN A 96 -15.13 5.35 -5.91
C ASN A 96 -13.94 5.97 -6.67
N ILE A 97 -12.95 6.50 -5.95
CA ILE A 97 -11.73 7.06 -6.57
C ILE A 97 -10.79 5.94 -6.98
N GLU A 98 -10.65 4.89 -6.17
CA GLU A 98 -9.90 3.69 -6.54
C GLU A 98 -10.42 3.06 -7.83
N ASN A 99 -11.75 2.92 -7.97
CA ASN A 99 -12.34 2.41 -9.21
C ASN A 99 -11.99 3.30 -10.44
N GLN A 100 -11.96 4.63 -10.28
CA GLN A 100 -11.54 5.54 -11.36
C GLN A 100 -10.04 5.40 -11.69
N ILE A 101 -9.20 5.18 -10.67
CA ILE A 101 -7.78 4.90 -10.84
C ILE A 101 -7.60 3.59 -11.62
N ASP A 102 -8.32 2.54 -11.25
CA ASP A 102 -8.28 1.24 -11.95
C ASP A 102 -8.71 1.37 -13.41
N GLU A 103 -9.80 2.10 -13.69
CA GLU A 103 -10.24 2.37 -15.06
C GLU A 103 -9.19 3.12 -15.90
N LEU A 104 -8.51 4.12 -15.31
CA LEU A 104 -7.43 4.84 -16.00
C LEU A 104 -6.20 3.97 -16.20
N ASN A 105 -5.82 3.16 -15.21
CA ASN A 105 -4.71 2.22 -15.32
C ASN A 105 -4.96 1.20 -16.44
N ASN A 106 -6.18 0.70 -16.59
CA ASN A 106 -6.55 -0.18 -17.70
C ASN A 106 -6.38 0.51 -19.06
N LYS A 107 -6.83 1.77 -19.20
CA LYS A 107 -6.65 2.55 -20.45
C LYS A 107 -5.18 2.81 -20.78
N ILE A 108 -4.36 3.06 -19.75
CA ILE A 108 -2.92 3.25 -19.90
C ILE A 108 -2.29 1.94 -20.37
N TYR A 109 -2.60 0.84 -19.71
CA TYR A 109 -2.11 -0.49 -20.06
C TYR A 109 -2.47 -0.86 -21.51
N GLU A 110 -3.73 -0.69 -21.91
CA GLU A 110 -4.19 -0.93 -23.29
C GLU A 110 -3.43 -0.07 -24.31
N SER A 111 -3.20 1.21 -24.00
CA SER A 111 -2.47 2.11 -24.92
C SER A 111 -0.98 1.81 -25.00
N GLN A 112 -0.39 1.25 -23.95
CA GLN A 112 1.01 0.81 -23.95
C GLN A 112 1.18 -0.51 -24.69
N SER A 113 0.22 -1.43 -24.55
CA SER A 113 0.30 -2.77 -25.16
C SER A 113 0.23 -2.75 -26.68
N GLU A 114 -0.37 -1.71 -27.27
CA GLU A 114 -0.32 -1.43 -28.71
C GLU A 114 1.13 -1.43 -29.27
N ASN A 115 2.13 -1.14 -28.42
CA ASN A 115 3.54 -1.06 -28.80
C ASN A 115 4.46 -1.99 -27.99
N ASP A 116 3.93 -3.09 -27.44
CA ASP A 116 4.68 -4.01 -26.57
C ASP A 116 6.00 -4.51 -27.19
N GLU A 117 6.00 -4.88 -28.47
CA GLU A 117 7.21 -5.34 -29.16
C GLU A 117 8.30 -4.26 -29.21
N ILE A 118 7.91 -2.99 -29.38
CA ILE A 118 8.84 -1.86 -29.40
C ILE A 118 9.35 -1.62 -27.99
N MET A 119 8.48 -1.66 -26.99
CA MET A 119 8.82 -1.47 -25.58
C MET A 119 9.75 -2.58 -25.07
N GLU A 120 9.56 -3.83 -25.49
CA GLU A 120 10.45 -4.95 -25.15
C GLU A 120 11.87 -4.73 -25.70
N LYS A 121 12.01 -4.16 -26.92
CA LYS A 121 13.33 -3.79 -27.46
C LYS A 121 14.01 -2.73 -26.60
N VAL A 122 13.28 -1.69 -26.19
CA VAL A 122 13.80 -0.65 -25.29
C VAL A 122 14.22 -1.26 -23.95
N TYR A 123 13.40 -2.15 -23.39
CA TYR A 123 13.69 -2.82 -22.11
C TYR A 123 14.96 -3.67 -22.17
N LYS A 124 15.13 -4.48 -23.22
CA LYS A 124 16.34 -5.30 -23.41
C LYS A 124 17.59 -4.41 -23.55
N TYR A 125 17.48 -3.31 -24.31
CA TYR A 125 18.56 -2.36 -24.48
C TYR A 125 18.98 -1.68 -23.16
N GLU A 126 18.02 -1.23 -22.35
CA GLU A 126 18.33 -0.62 -21.06
C GLU A 126 18.86 -1.63 -20.04
N GLN A 127 18.38 -2.88 -20.05
CA GLN A 127 18.98 -3.94 -19.24
C GLN A 127 20.46 -4.16 -19.59
N THR A 128 20.82 -4.17 -20.88
CA THR A 128 22.22 -4.31 -21.27
C THR A 128 23.09 -3.15 -20.77
N LYS A 129 22.57 -1.92 -20.76
CA LYS A 129 23.29 -0.76 -20.19
C LYS A 129 23.44 -0.82 -18.68
N LEU A 130 22.43 -1.27 -17.95
CA LEU A 130 22.48 -1.39 -16.49
C LEU A 130 23.51 -2.43 -16.03
N ILE A 131 23.72 -3.48 -16.84
CA ILE A 131 24.77 -4.48 -16.61
C ILE A 131 26.16 -3.87 -16.88
N GLU A 132 26.25 -2.93 -17.82
CA GLU A 132 27.53 -2.34 -18.26
C GLU A 132 27.93 -1.07 -17.49
N ASN A 133 27.00 -0.32 -16.91
CA ASN A 133 27.26 0.94 -16.20
C ASN A 133 26.32 1.14 -15.00
N MET A 134 26.80 0.88 -13.77
CA MET A 134 26.15 1.35 -12.54
C MET A 134 26.41 2.85 -12.35
N ASP A 135 25.84 3.69 -13.20
CA ASP A 135 25.87 5.14 -12.98
C ASP A 135 24.53 5.63 -12.43
N GLU A 136 24.54 6.07 -11.17
CA GLU A 136 23.34 6.43 -10.38
C GLU A 136 22.68 7.74 -10.84
N ASN A 137 23.28 8.46 -11.79
CA ASN A 137 22.84 9.80 -12.17
C ASN A 137 22.01 9.79 -13.46
N SER A 138 20.71 9.58 -13.30
CA SER A 138 19.69 9.87 -14.32
C SER A 138 18.54 10.57 -13.60
N TYR A 139 18.67 11.88 -13.50
CA TYR A 139 17.65 12.76 -12.94
C TYR A 139 17.02 13.51 -14.11
N ASN A 140 15.69 13.45 -14.21
CA ASN A 140 14.88 14.30 -15.08
C ASN A 140 15.15 14.12 -16.58
N ILE A 141 14.89 12.91 -17.08
CA ILE A 141 14.91 12.62 -18.52
C ILE A 141 13.58 13.08 -19.12
N ASP A 142 13.65 13.99 -20.09
CA ASP A 142 12.54 14.24 -21.01
C ASP A 142 12.31 12.95 -21.83
N MET A 143 11.14 12.32 -21.65
CA MET A 143 10.83 11.03 -22.26
C MET A 143 10.82 11.09 -23.79
N ILE A 144 10.43 12.22 -24.39
CA ILE A 144 10.43 12.39 -25.85
C ILE A 144 11.87 12.46 -26.35
N GLU A 145 12.73 13.25 -25.70
CA GLU A 145 14.15 13.33 -26.07
C GLU A 145 14.87 12.00 -25.85
N TYR A 146 14.51 11.27 -24.80
CA TYR A 146 15.00 9.92 -24.58
C TYR A 146 14.60 8.97 -25.71
N ILE A 147 13.32 8.91 -26.09
CA ILE A 147 12.86 8.07 -27.20
C ILE A 147 13.61 8.41 -28.49
N LYS A 148 13.81 9.71 -28.79
CA LYS A 148 14.57 10.16 -29.97
C LYS A 148 16.02 9.69 -29.92
N SER A 149 16.63 9.66 -28.73
CA SER A 149 18.02 9.26 -28.54
C SER A 149 18.27 7.76 -28.69
N LEU A 150 17.23 6.92 -28.58
CA LEU A 150 17.38 5.46 -28.62
C LEU A 150 17.90 4.99 -30.00
N PRO A 151 19.13 4.45 -30.10
CA PRO A 151 19.71 4.06 -31.38
C PRO A 151 19.14 2.74 -31.92
N ILE A 152 18.52 1.95 -31.04
CA ILE A 152 17.92 0.64 -31.34
C ILE A 152 16.55 0.74 -32.03
N LEU A 153 15.95 1.93 -32.09
CA LEU A 153 14.64 2.16 -32.68
C LEU A 153 14.76 2.81 -34.05
N THR A 154 13.94 2.35 -34.99
CA THR A 154 13.71 3.06 -36.26
C THR A 154 12.95 4.36 -36.03
N ASN A 155 13.00 5.28 -36.99
CA ASN A 155 12.22 6.53 -36.90
C ASN A 155 10.72 6.26 -36.74
N SER A 156 10.18 5.27 -37.47
CA SER A 156 8.77 4.90 -37.36
C SER A 156 8.40 4.38 -35.96
N GLU A 157 9.26 3.58 -35.33
CA GLU A 157 9.04 3.10 -33.97
C GLU A 157 9.14 4.23 -32.93
N LYS A 158 10.05 5.19 -33.14
CA LYS A 158 10.16 6.38 -32.29
C LYS A 158 8.89 7.23 -32.35
N ASP A 159 8.37 7.47 -33.55
CA ASP A 159 7.15 8.26 -33.74
C ASP A 159 5.97 7.58 -33.02
N LYS A 160 5.81 6.26 -33.14
CA LYS A 160 4.78 5.49 -32.41
C LYS A 160 4.88 5.65 -30.89
N LEU A 161 6.08 5.50 -30.31
CA LEU A 161 6.27 5.66 -28.86
C LEU A 161 6.02 7.10 -28.41
N ILE A 162 6.42 8.10 -29.20
CA ILE A 162 6.16 9.51 -28.90
C ILE A 162 4.66 9.81 -28.93
N ASP A 163 3.94 9.28 -29.91
CA ASP A 163 2.49 9.47 -30.02
C ASP A 163 1.74 8.78 -28.88
N THR A 164 2.14 7.55 -28.51
CA THR A 164 1.63 6.89 -27.30
C THR A 164 1.94 7.70 -26.04
N HIS A 165 3.16 8.22 -25.88
CA HIS A 165 3.51 9.05 -24.73
C HIS A 165 2.62 10.31 -24.64
N LYS A 166 2.39 11.01 -25.76
CA LYS A 166 1.49 12.17 -25.82
C LYS A 166 0.03 11.79 -25.51
N LYS A 167 -0.44 10.63 -26.01
CA LYS A 167 -1.79 10.10 -25.73
C LYS A 167 -1.97 9.79 -24.25
N LEU A 168 -0.94 9.31 -23.57
CA LEU A 168 -0.96 8.91 -22.16
C LEU A 168 -0.77 10.08 -21.19
N ALA A 169 -0.10 11.17 -21.59
CA ALA A 169 0.12 12.35 -20.76
C ALA A 169 -1.13 12.84 -19.99
N PRO A 170 -2.30 13.05 -20.63
CA PRO A 170 -3.49 13.49 -19.90
C PRO A 170 -4.05 12.43 -18.92
N TYR A 171 -3.77 11.13 -19.12
CA TYR A 171 -4.17 10.10 -18.16
C TYR A 171 -3.28 10.11 -16.92
N TYR A 172 -1.98 10.36 -17.08
CA TYR A 172 -1.07 10.51 -15.94
C TYR A 172 -1.42 11.74 -15.08
N GLU A 173 -1.73 12.88 -15.71
CA GLU A 173 -2.20 14.07 -14.98
C GLU A 173 -3.50 13.81 -14.20
N GLN A 174 -4.42 13.03 -14.79
CA GLN A 174 -5.65 12.62 -14.12
C GLN A 174 -5.37 11.68 -12.95
N LEU A 175 -4.48 10.70 -13.11
CA LEU A 175 -4.06 9.80 -12.02
C LEU A 175 -3.47 10.60 -10.85
N ASP A 176 -2.56 11.53 -11.12
CA ASP A 176 -1.98 12.40 -10.08
C ASP A 176 -3.07 13.16 -9.31
N SER A 177 -4.05 13.72 -10.02
CA SER A 177 -5.18 14.39 -9.37
C SER A 177 -6.04 13.44 -8.53
N LEU A 178 -6.30 12.22 -9.01
CA LEU A 178 -7.07 11.22 -8.28
C LEU A 178 -6.34 10.76 -7.02
N TYR A 179 -5.03 10.51 -7.07
CA TYR A 179 -4.24 10.16 -5.90
C TYR A 179 -4.23 11.28 -4.85
N VAL A 180 -4.13 12.54 -5.27
CA VAL A 180 -4.26 13.70 -4.36
C VAL A 180 -5.64 13.72 -3.70
N LYS A 181 -6.72 13.46 -4.44
CA LYS A 181 -8.08 13.40 -3.89
C LYS A 181 -8.27 12.22 -2.92
N LEU A 182 -7.79 11.04 -3.29
CA LEU A 182 -7.84 9.83 -2.46
C LEU A 182 -7.14 10.07 -1.12
N ASN A 183 -5.90 10.57 -1.17
CA ASN A 183 -5.14 10.93 0.02
C ASN A 183 -5.88 11.95 0.88
N LYS A 184 -6.49 12.98 0.29
CA LYS A 184 -7.25 13.99 1.03
C LYS A 184 -8.45 13.38 1.80
N ILE A 185 -9.11 12.38 1.24
CA ILE A 185 -10.28 11.73 1.84
C ILE A 185 -9.88 10.74 2.94
N GLN A 186 -8.82 9.97 2.72
CA GLN A 186 -8.37 8.94 3.68
C GLN A 186 -7.53 9.52 4.81
N LYS A 187 -6.83 10.65 4.59
CA LYS A 187 -5.91 11.25 5.55
C LYS A 187 -6.50 11.45 6.95
N PRO A 188 -7.72 11.98 7.15
CA PRO A 188 -8.26 12.17 8.51
C PRO A 188 -8.41 10.87 9.30
N MET A 189 -8.76 9.77 8.63
CA MET A 189 -8.88 8.45 9.25
C MET A 189 -7.51 7.85 9.54
N ILE A 190 -6.55 7.98 8.61
CA ILE A 190 -5.16 7.57 8.81
C ILE A 190 -4.53 8.33 9.99
N ASP A 191 -4.73 9.66 10.06
CA ASP A 191 -4.21 10.49 11.15
C ASP A 191 -4.82 10.11 12.51
N GLU A 192 -6.04 9.55 12.55
CA GLU A 192 -6.65 9.04 13.78
C GLU A 192 -6.13 7.63 14.13
N ILE A 193 -5.95 6.77 13.14
CA ILE A 193 -5.30 5.46 13.30
C ILE A 193 -3.91 5.61 13.90
N ASP A 194 -3.11 6.56 13.40
CA ASP A 194 -1.76 6.84 13.94
C ASP A 194 -1.81 7.18 15.44
N LYS A 195 -2.76 8.02 15.87
CA LYS A 195 -2.95 8.35 17.30
C LYS A 195 -3.45 7.15 18.12
N LEU A 196 -4.22 6.25 17.52
CA LEU A 196 -4.67 5.04 18.20
C LEU A 196 -3.48 4.09 18.40
N TYR A 197 -2.56 3.99 17.45
CA TYR A 197 -1.31 3.24 17.63
C TYR A 197 -0.43 3.81 18.75
N ASP A 198 -0.34 5.15 18.91
CA ASP A 198 0.34 5.74 20.07
C ASP A 198 -0.25 5.25 21.41
N LYS A 199 -1.58 5.06 21.46
CA LYS A 199 -2.26 4.52 22.67
C LYS A 199 -2.02 3.03 22.85
N VAL A 200 -1.90 2.27 21.77
CA VAL A 200 -1.50 0.85 21.81
C VAL A 200 -0.10 0.73 22.42
N ASP A 201 0.84 1.55 21.95
CA ASP A 201 2.22 1.57 22.46
C ASP A 201 2.26 1.92 23.95
N GLU A 202 1.50 2.94 24.38
CA GLU A 202 1.40 3.27 25.81
C GLU A 202 0.73 2.13 26.61
N GLY A 203 -0.27 1.46 26.04
CA GLY A 203 -0.93 0.30 26.65
C GLY A 203 0.00 -0.89 26.90
N TYR A 204 1.04 -1.05 26.08
CA TYR A 204 2.04 -2.11 26.23
C TYR A 204 3.35 -1.68 26.91
N LYS A 205 3.55 -0.40 27.16
CA LYS A 205 4.83 0.17 27.62
C LYS A 205 5.44 -0.51 28.85
N ASP A 206 4.59 -0.85 29.83
CA ASP A 206 5.03 -1.48 31.08
C ASP A 206 5.04 -3.02 31.03
N VAL A 207 4.67 -3.61 29.89
CA VAL A 207 4.59 -5.07 29.72
C VAL A 207 5.38 -5.61 28.53
N ALA A 208 5.90 -4.74 27.66
CA ALA A 208 6.67 -5.13 26.48
C ALA A 208 7.87 -6.04 26.82
N TYR A 209 8.53 -5.79 27.97
CA TYR A 209 9.65 -6.61 28.42
C TYR A 209 9.27 -8.06 28.74
N ILE A 210 7.99 -8.34 29.03
CA ILE A 210 7.50 -9.68 29.39
C ILE A 210 7.56 -10.59 28.16
N TRP A 211 7.29 -10.06 26.96
CA TRP A 211 7.35 -10.81 25.71
C TRP A 211 8.74 -11.37 25.40
N ASN A 212 9.81 -10.70 25.84
CA ASN A 212 11.19 -11.19 25.68
C ASN A 212 11.51 -12.43 26.53
N LYS A 213 10.66 -12.78 27.51
CA LYS A 213 10.83 -13.94 28.39
C LYS A 213 10.00 -15.15 27.96
N VAL A 214 9.06 -14.95 27.03
CA VAL A 214 8.18 -16.01 26.57
C VAL A 214 9.01 -17.02 25.77
N GLU A 215 9.00 -18.28 26.19
CA GLU A 215 9.58 -19.38 25.43
C GLU A 215 8.55 -19.84 24.38
N TYR A 216 8.97 -19.86 23.11
CA TYR A 216 8.18 -20.36 21.97
C TYR A 216 8.08 -21.89 21.97
#